data_AF-A0A6M0BYM7-F1
#
_entry.id   AF-A0A6M0BYM7-F1
#
_cell.length_a   1.000
_cell.length_b   1.000
_cell.length_c   1.000
_cell.angle_alpha   90.00
_cell.angle_beta   90.00
_cell.angle_gamma   90.00
#
_symmetry.space_group_name_H-M   'P 1'
#
loop_
_entity.id
_entity.type
_entity.pdbx_description
1 polymer ?
#
loop_
_entity_poly.entity_id
_entity_poly.type
_entity_poly.pdbx_seq_one_letter_code
_entity_poly.pdbx_strand_id
1 'polypeptide(L)'
;FGWQGSLSDKEPDPNYRAILVDLPNPDRPQEGKFLRDRGYVEGIPVVGVYNFADDGVLTIETEYERNQGQEKCWFVTDNFRVRVSTVKIINGVNLMTYCSERRCVSPSFLEDLMEQNRQRTLSN
;
A
#
# COMPACT_ATOMS: atom_id res chain seq x y z
N PHE A 1 -4.16 -9.90 -0.22
CA PHE A 1 -4.91 -8.95 -1.07
C PHE A 1 -4.73 -9.30 -2.54
N GLY A 2 -5.69 -8.94 -3.40
CA GLY A 2 -5.62 -9.11 -4.86
C GLY A 2 -5.66 -7.76 -5.58
N TRP A 3 -5.24 -7.72 -6.85
CA TRP A 3 -5.29 -6.52 -7.68
C TRP A 3 -5.74 -6.82 -9.11
N GLN A 4 -6.46 -5.89 -9.71
CA GLN A 4 -6.93 -5.96 -11.08
C GLN A 4 -7.07 -4.54 -11.63
N GLY A 5 -6.84 -4.36 -12.94
CA GLY A 5 -7.14 -3.10 -13.60
C GLY A 5 -8.65 -2.84 -13.64
N SER A 6 -9.09 -1.64 -13.29
CA SER A 6 -10.52 -1.30 -13.16
C SER A 6 -11.31 -1.37 -14.46
N LEU A 7 -10.64 -1.43 -15.61
CA LEU A 7 -11.24 -1.54 -16.95
C LEU A 7 -11.13 -2.96 -17.53
N SER A 8 -10.76 -3.94 -16.71
CA SER A 8 -10.58 -5.32 -17.14
C SER A 8 -11.89 -6.09 -17.07
N ASP A 9 -12.44 -6.48 -18.22
CA ASP A 9 -13.60 -7.38 -18.31
C ASP A 9 -13.25 -8.87 -18.14
N LYS A 10 -12.00 -9.17 -17.75
CA LYS A 10 -11.51 -10.53 -17.53
C LYS A 10 -11.79 -10.99 -16.10
N GLU A 11 -11.94 -12.30 -15.92
CA GLU A 11 -11.91 -12.91 -14.60
C GLU A 11 -10.61 -12.54 -13.84
N PRO A 12 -10.67 -12.30 -12.51
CA PRO A 12 -9.48 -11.99 -11.72
C PRO A 12 -8.40 -13.05 -11.85
N ASP A 13 -7.18 -12.64 -12.19
CA ASP A 13 -6.06 -13.58 -12.31
C ASP A 13 -5.64 -14.09 -10.92
N PRO A 14 -5.63 -15.41 -10.66
CA PRO A 14 -5.18 -15.96 -9.39
C PRO A 14 -3.69 -15.70 -9.11
N ASN A 15 -2.93 -15.17 -10.07
CA ASN A 15 -1.56 -14.71 -9.87
C ASN A 15 -1.44 -13.26 -9.41
N TYR A 16 -2.49 -12.46 -9.53
CA TYR A 16 -2.53 -11.07 -9.05
C TYR A 16 -3.08 -11.00 -7.62
N ARG A 17 -2.44 -11.76 -6.75
CA ARG A 17 -2.71 -11.77 -5.31
C ARG A 17 -1.43 -12.06 -4.53
N ALA A 18 -1.39 -11.53 -3.32
CA ALA A 18 -0.34 -11.79 -2.34
C ALA A 18 -0.95 -11.91 -0.95
N ILE A 19 -0.40 -12.80 -0.13
CA ILE A 19 -0.70 -12.94 1.29
C ILE A 19 0.40 -12.21 2.06
N LEU A 20 -0.01 -11.38 3.01
CA LEU A 20 0.87 -10.70 3.94
C LEU A 20 0.58 -11.21 5.34
N VAL A 21 1.63 -11.57 6.08
CA VAL A 21 1.56 -11.96 7.49
C VAL A 21 2.40 -10.98 8.29
N ASP A 22 1.77 -10.26 9.21
CA ASP A 22 2.43 -9.28 10.08
C ASP A 22 3.15 -9.97 11.25
N LEU A 23 4.33 -9.46 11.58
CA LEU A 23 5.22 -9.90 12.67
C LEU A 23 5.68 -8.64 13.43
N PRO A 24 4.83 -8.08 14.31
CA PRO A 24 5.15 -6.86 15.06
C PRO A 24 6.30 -7.08 16.05
N ASN A 25 7.10 -6.04 16.30
CA ASN A 25 8.09 -6.06 17.38
C ASN A 25 7.35 -5.95 18.73
N PRO A 26 7.52 -6.92 19.66
CA PRO A 26 6.81 -6.92 20.94
C PRO A 26 7.16 -5.72 21.83
N ASP A 27 8.36 -5.17 21.71
CA ASP A 27 8.84 -4.06 22.52
C ASP A 27 8.60 -2.70 21.84
N ARG A 28 8.42 -2.69 20.52
CA ARG A 28 8.25 -1.48 19.71
C ARG A 28 7.13 -1.65 18.68
N PRO A 29 5.85 -1.48 19.08
CA PRO A 29 4.69 -1.81 18.23
C PRO A 29 4.58 -1.03 16.90
N GLN A 30 5.31 0.08 16.76
CA GLN A 30 5.36 0.86 15.52
C GLN A 30 6.28 0.26 14.45
N GLU A 31 7.09 -0.75 14.80
CA GLU A 31 7.99 -1.41 13.87
C GLU A 31 7.79 -2.92 13.91
N GLY A 32 8.24 -3.57 12.85
CA GLY A 32 8.14 -5.01 12.75
C GLY A 32 8.61 -5.53 11.41
N LYS A 33 8.26 -6.78 11.15
CA LYS A 33 8.49 -7.44 9.88
C LYS A 33 7.17 -7.91 9.31
N PHE A 34 7.13 -8.20 8.03
CA PHE A 34 6.04 -8.97 7.46
C PHE A 34 6.59 -9.99 6.45
N LEU A 35 5.90 -11.12 6.36
CA LEU A 35 6.14 -12.10 5.31
C LEU A 35 5.19 -11.82 4.16
N ARG A 36 5.72 -11.84 2.94
CA ARG A 36 4.94 -11.74 1.71
C ARG A 36 5.27 -12.92 0.82
N ASP A 37 4.25 -13.70 0.46
CA ASP A 37 4.41 -14.92 -0.35
C ASP A 37 4.86 -14.63 -1.80
N ARG A 38 4.49 -13.47 -2.35
CA ARG A 38 4.87 -13.01 -3.68
C ARG A 38 5.37 -11.57 -3.66
N GLY A 39 6.68 -11.40 -3.76
CA GLY A 39 7.36 -10.12 -3.83
C GLY A 39 6.91 -9.28 -5.03
N TYR A 40 6.91 -7.96 -4.85
CA TYR A 40 6.42 -7.03 -5.86
C TYR A 40 7.36 -6.93 -7.08
N VAL A 41 8.66 -7.06 -6.85
CA VAL A 41 9.69 -6.86 -7.90
C VAL A 41 10.02 -8.19 -8.58
N GLU A 42 10.36 -9.21 -7.80
CA GLU A 42 10.88 -10.48 -8.32
C GLU A 42 9.86 -11.62 -8.32
N GLY A 43 8.66 -11.42 -7.76
CA GLY A 43 7.62 -12.46 -7.68
C GLY A 43 7.93 -13.62 -6.73
N ILE A 44 9.05 -13.55 -5.99
CA ILE A 44 9.47 -14.55 -4.99
C ILE A 44 9.07 -14.12 -3.57
N PRO A 45 8.93 -15.05 -2.61
CA PRO A 45 8.67 -14.70 -1.22
C PRO A 45 9.72 -13.73 -0.67
N VAL A 46 9.29 -12.74 0.11
CA VAL A 46 10.17 -11.71 0.68
C VAL A 46 9.76 -11.38 2.10
N VAL A 47 10.76 -11.07 2.93
CA VAL A 47 10.56 -10.48 4.25
C VAL A 47 10.72 -8.97 4.12
N GLY A 48 9.68 -8.22 4.45
CA GLY A 48 9.76 -6.77 4.57
C GLY A 48 9.99 -6.36 6.02
N VAL A 49 10.65 -5.23 6.21
CA VAL A 49 10.72 -4.52 7.49
C VAL A 49 9.83 -3.30 7.38
N TYR A 50 9.09 -2.98 8.44
CA TYR A 50 8.28 -1.77 8.48
C TYR A 50 8.52 -0.95 9.73
N ASN A 51 8.25 0.36 9.60
CA ASN A 51 8.17 1.30 10.71
C ASN A 51 7.12 2.37 10.43
N PHE A 52 6.33 2.71 11.44
CA PHE A 52 5.45 3.88 11.46
C PHE A 52 6.18 5.06 12.11
N ALA A 53 6.19 6.20 11.44
CA ALA A 53 6.60 7.46 12.05
C ALA A 53 5.48 8.01 12.97
N ASP A 54 5.83 8.98 13.82
CA ASP A 54 4.88 9.59 14.77
C ASP A 54 3.68 10.28 14.09
N ASP A 55 3.84 10.70 12.84
CA ASP A 55 2.79 11.30 12.00
C ASP A 55 1.94 10.25 11.24
N GLY A 56 2.19 8.96 11.45
CA GLY A 56 1.45 7.86 10.84
C GLY A 56 1.95 7.44 9.46
N VAL A 57 3.06 7.99 8.97
CA VAL A 57 3.67 7.52 7.70
C VAL A 57 4.28 6.14 7.89
N LEU A 58 3.77 5.16 7.13
CA LEU A 58 4.32 3.80 7.05
C LEU A 58 5.49 3.78 6.06
N THR A 59 6.67 3.41 6.53
CA THR A 59 7.81 3.05 5.67
C THR A 59 7.98 1.54 5.65
N ILE A 60 8.12 0.97 4.46
CA ILE A 60 8.42 -0.44 4.23
C ILE A 60 9.73 -0.53 3.45
N GLU A 61 10.61 -1.41 3.91
CA GLU A 61 11.85 -1.75 3.23
C GLU A 61 11.83 -3.24 2.88
N THR A 62 12.15 -3.54 1.63
CA THR A 62 12.25 -4.92 1.13
C THR A 62 13.58 -5.08 0.41
N GLU A 63 14.34 -6.09 0.81
CA GLU A 63 15.59 -6.46 0.17
C GLU A 63 15.41 -7.76 -0.59
N TYR A 64 15.90 -7.77 -1.82
CA TYR A 64 16.08 -8.94 -2.67
C TYR A 64 17.59 -9.11 -2.95
N GLU A 65 17.98 -10.23 -3.56
CA GLU A 65 19.41 -10.49 -3.85
C GLU A 65 20.06 -9.39 -4.69
N ARG A 66 19.30 -8.75 -5.59
CA ARG A 66 19.81 -7.74 -6.54
C ARG A 66 19.10 -6.40 -6.50
N ASN A 67 18.04 -6.29 -5.71
CA ASN A 67 17.13 -5.17 -5.72
C ASN A 67 16.79 -4.72 -4.31
N GLN A 68 16.70 -3.41 -4.11
CA GLN A 68 16.18 -2.82 -2.87
C GLN A 68 14.93 -2.01 -3.18
N GLY A 69 13.84 -2.35 -2.52
CA GLY A 69 12.59 -1.60 -2.56
C GLY A 69 12.39 -0.81 -1.28
N GLN A 70 11.99 0.46 -1.39
CA GLN A 70 11.42 1.23 -0.30
C GLN A 70 10.04 1.73 -0.71
N GLU A 71 9.06 1.58 0.16
CA GLU A 71 7.74 2.19 0.00
C GLU A 71 7.43 3.09 1.19
N LYS A 72 6.82 4.24 0.92
CA LYS A 72 6.23 5.12 1.94
C LYS A 72 4.76 5.32 1.61
N CYS A 73 3.88 5.13 2.58
CA CYS A 73 2.46 5.37 2.37
C CYS A 73 1.78 5.93 3.61
N TRP A 74 0.77 6.75 3.40
CA TRP A 74 0.03 7.43 4.46
C TRP A 74 -1.36 7.82 3.97
N PHE A 75 -2.30 7.93 4.91
CA PHE A 75 -3.64 8.42 4.63
C PHE A 75 -3.63 9.95 4.64
N VAL A 76 -4.08 10.56 3.53
CA VAL A 76 -4.37 12.01 3.47
C VAL A 76 -5.74 12.27 4.08
N THR A 77 -6.66 11.31 3.91
CA THR A 77 -7.97 11.25 4.56
C THR A 77 -8.31 9.78 4.83
N ASP A 78 -9.35 9.49 5.61
CA ASP A 78 -9.82 8.12 5.90
C ASP A 78 -10.15 7.28 4.65
N ASN A 79 -10.35 7.95 3.51
CA ASN A 79 -10.75 7.35 2.24
C ASN A 79 -9.72 7.56 1.12
N PHE A 80 -8.58 8.19 1.40
CA PHE A 80 -7.57 8.48 0.40
C PHE A 80 -6.16 8.29 0.97
N ARG A 81 -5.42 7.36 0.36
CA ARG A 81 -4.03 7.07 0.67
C ARG A 81 -3.14 7.47 -0.50
N VAL A 82 -1.96 7.96 -0.18
CA VAL A 82 -0.86 8.10 -1.13
C VAL A 82 0.19 7.06 -0.81
N ARG A 83 0.82 6.52 -1.86
CA ARG A 83 2.00 5.66 -1.74
C ARG A 83 3.04 6.10 -2.76
N VAL A 84 4.28 6.22 -2.30
CA VAL A 84 5.45 6.48 -3.12
C VAL A 84 6.42 5.34 -2.91
N SER A 85 7.03 4.84 -3.98
CA SER A 85 8.03 3.79 -3.86
C SER A 85 9.23 4.04 -4.74
N THR A 86 10.36 3.50 -4.32
CA THR A 86 11.59 3.45 -5.09
C THR A 86 12.10 2.02 -5.15
N VAL A 87 12.46 1.55 -6.34
CA VAL A 87 13.18 0.29 -6.54
C VAL A 87 14.54 0.61 -7.12
N LYS A 88 15.59 0.22 -6.40
CA LYS A 88 16.98 0.34 -6.81
C LYS A 88 17.48 -1.02 -7.29
N ILE A 89 17.95 -1.08 -8.52
CA ILE A 89 18.52 -2.28 -9.14
C ILE A 89 20.04 -2.11 -9.15
N ILE A 90 20.80 -3.10 -8.67
CA ILE A 90 22.27 -3.05 -8.70
C ILE A 90 22.74 -2.80 -10.15
N ASN A 91 23.57 -1.77 -10.34
CA ASN A 91 24.09 -1.33 -11.64
C ASN A 91 23.00 -1.00 -12.68
N GLY A 92 21.80 -0.66 -12.23
CA GLY A 92 20.63 -0.45 -13.09
C GLY A 92 19.90 0.86 -12.83
N VAL A 93 18.68 0.92 -13.34
CA VAL A 93 17.79 2.07 -13.24
C VAL A 93 17.18 2.13 -11.83
N ASN A 94 17.06 3.33 -11.29
CA ASN A 94 16.21 3.59 -10.13
C ASN A 94 14.80 3.92 -10.61
N LEU A 95 13.83 3.08 -10.30
CA LEU A 95 12.43 3.33 -10.63
C LEU A 95 11.74 4.02 -9.45
N MET A 96 11.06 5.13 -9.71
CA MET A 96 10.16 5.77 -8.75
C MET A 96 8.71 5.58 -9.20
N THR A 97 7.83 5.20 -8.28
CA THR A 97 6.39 5.08 -8.52
C THR A 97 5.62 5.96 -7.56
N TYR A 98 4.54 6.58 -8.05
CA TYR A 98 3.55 7.31 -7.26
C TYR A 98 2.18 6.67 -7.48
N CYS A 99 1.44 6.46 -6.39
CA CYS A 99 0.08 5.92 -6.41
C CYS A 99 -0.84 6.80 -5.56
N SER A 100 -1.99 7.16 -6.12
CA SER A 100 -3.14 7.65 -5.38
C SER A 100 -4.19 6.55 -5.29
N GLU A 101 -4.63 6.25 -4.07
CA GLU A 101 -5.51 5.11 -3.79
C GLU A 101 -6.73 5.61 -3.02
N ARG A 102 -7.91 5.49 -3.63
CA ARG A 102 -9.19 5.86 -3.02
C ARG A 102 -9.94 4.61 -2.57
N ARG A 103 -10.58 4.68 -1.41
CA ARG A 103 -11.50 3.62 -0.95
C ARG A 103 -12.63 3.47 -1.97
N CYS A 104 -12.75 2.29 -2.58
CA CYS A 104 -13.93 1.91 -3.33
C CYS A 104 -15.02 1.52 -2.33
N VAL A 105 -16.17 2.17 -2.45
CA VAL A 105 -17.31 2.01 -1.55
C VAL A 105 -18.55 1.68 -2.38
N SER A 106 -19.59 1.12 -1.75
CA SER A 106 -20.86 0.93 -2.45
C SER A 106 -21.41 2.28 -2.93
N PRO A 107 -22.22 2.31 -4.00
CA PRO A 107 -22.89 3.54 -4.44
C PRO A 107 -23.66 4.23 -3.31
N SER A 108 -24.39 3.47 -2.49
CA SER A 108 -25.11 3.99 -1.32
C SER A 108 -24.20 4.66 -0.29
N PHE A 109 -23.07 4.02 0.04
CA PHE A 109 -22.12 4.60 0.99
C PHE A 109 -21.40 5.82 0.39
N LEU A 110 -21.23 5.86 -0.94
CA LEU A 110 -20.71 7.05 -1.61
C LEU A 110 -21.67 8.23 -1.48
N GLU A 111 -22.97 8.00 -1.66
CA GLU A 111 -24.02 9.00 -1.47
C GLU A 111 -24.03 9.53 -0.02
N ASP A 112 -23.96 8.64 0.97
CA ASP A 112 -23.88 9.03 2.39
C ASP A 112 -22.65 9.89 2.69
N LEU A 113 -21.48 9.50 2.18
CA LEU A 113 -20.23 10.28 2.32
C LEU A 113 -20.33 11.65 1.66
N MET A 114 -20.95 11.73 0.47
CA MET A 114 -21.13 12.99 -0.24
C MET A 114 -22.04 13.94 0.53
N GLU A 115 -23.14 13.42 1.10
CA GLU A 115 -24.05 14.21 1.91
C GLU A 115 -23.39 14.69 3.21
N GLN A 116 -22.66 13.82 3.92
CA GLN A 116 -21.91 14.22 5.12
C GLN A 116 -20.90 15.34 4.83
N ASN A 117 -20.16 15.25 3.73
CA ASN A 117 -19.19 16.28 3.34
C ASN A 117 -19.88 17.60 2.92
N ARG A 118 -21.04 17.52 2.25
CA ARG A 118 -21.85 18.71 1.94
C ARG A 118 -22.30 19.42 3.22
N GLN A 119 -22.82 18.67 4.20
CA GLN A 119 -23.24 19.22 5.48
C GLN A 119 -22.08 19.88 6.23
N ARG A 120 -20.89 19.24 6.26
CA ARG A 120 -19.67 19.82 6.85
C ARG A 120 -19.26 21.15 6.22
N THR A 121 -19.45 21.28 4.91
CA THR A 121 -19.09 22.50 4.16
C THR A 121 -20.08 23.63 4.43
N LEU A 122 -21.35 23.31 4.71
CA LEU A 122 -22.39 24.29 5.06
C LEU A 122 -22.35 24.73 6.53
N SER A 123 -21.75 23.92 7.41
CA SER A 123 -21.61 24.20 8.84
C SER A 123 -20.31 24.94 9.23
N ASN A 124 -19.46 25.26 8.25
CA ASN A 124 -18.26 26.10 8.38
C ASN A 124 -18.46 27.40 7.61
#